data_AF-A0A925BI49-F1
#
_entry.id   AF-A0A925BI49-F1
#
_cell.length_a   1.000
_cell.length_b   1.000
_cell.length_c   1.000
_cell.angle_alpha   90.00
_cell.angle_beta   90.00
_cell.angle_gamma   90.00
#
_symmetry.space_group_name_H-M   'P 1'
#
loop_
_entity.id
_entity.type
_entity.pdbx_description
1 polymer ?
#
loop_
_entity_poly.entity_id
_entity_poly.type
_entity_poly.pdbx_seq_one_letter_code
_entity_poly.pdbx_strand_id
1 'polypeptide(L)'
;MASAIQIMRRRRERREKRHRRTVRRAVSAVVIILAVVFLGILPTTIAVGGAAVLYAQGARGLPAPMDTISIDPMIGPTRLYDRNGETLLFSVQDPLGDERTWISLDAIPPFVAQATLITEDPDFMMTTHFDALQTASKLWRNLILGPLPPDSSLTGRLVRNAITAQPNTLNDYVTVDERGAEIALVAEINRLYSPLDVLEWHLNTNYYGNEAYGI
;
A
#
# COMPACT_ATOMS: atom_id res chain seq x y z
N MET A 1 -34.65 -67.12 -31.77
CA MET A 1 -35.34 -66.05 -31.01
C MET A 1 -34.65 -65.90 -29.66
N ALA A 2 -34.30 -64.70 -29.22
CA ALA A 2 -33.60 -64.51 -27.94
C ALA A 2 -34.55 -64.81 -26.77
N SER A 3 -34.10 -65.61 -25.80
CA SER A 3 -34.90 -65.97 -24.62
C SER A 3 -35.20 -64.72 -23.78
N ALA A 4 -36.41 -64.63 -23.20
CA ALA A 4 -36.83 -63.52 -22.34
C ALA A 4 -35.82 -63.22 -21.21
N ILE A 5 -35.15 -64.25 -20.71
CA ILE A 5 -34.09 -64.18 -19.69
C ILE A 5 -32.87 -63.41 -20.22
N GLN A 6 -32.47 -63.61 -21.48
CA GLN A 6 -31.36 -62.90 -22.10
C GLN A 6 -31.68 -61.41 -22.31
N ILE A 7 -32.93 -61.07 -22.61
CA ILE A 7 -33.39 -59.68 -22.74
C ILE A 7 -33.39 -58.97 -21.38
N MET A 8 -33.90 -59.63 -20.33
CA MET A 8 -33.90 -59.10 -18.97
C MET A 8 -32.47 -58.89 -18.44
N ARG A 9 -31.57 -59.86 -18.64
CA ARG A 9 -30.16 -59.74 -18.25
C ARG A 9 -29.47 -58.58 -18.95
N ARG A 10 -29.64 -58.43 -20.28
CA ARG A 10 -29.09 -57.28 -21.04
C ARG A 10 -29.68 -55.93 -20.59
N ARG A 11 -30.96 -55.87 -20.20
CA ARG A 11 -31.57 -54.64 -19.65
C ARG A 11 -31.01 -54.29 -18.28
N ARG A 12 -30.78 -55.28 -17.41
CA ARG A 12 -30.15 -55.10 -16.10
C ARG A 12 -28.70 -54.62 -16.22
N GLU A 13 -27.90 -55.26 -17.07
CA GLU A 13 -26.52 -54.84 -17.35
C GLU A 13 -26.44 -53.43 -17.97
N ARG A 14 -27.40 -53.05 -18.83
CA ARG A 14 -27.48 -51.68 -19.37
C ARG A 14 -27.88 -50.66 -18.31
N ARG A 15 -28.78 -51.00 -17.38
CA ARG A 15 -29.16 -50.14 -16.24
C ARG A 15 -28.01 -49.97 -15.26
N GLU A 16 -27.30 -51.05 -14.92
CA GLU A 16 -26.12 -51.00 -14.05
C GLU A 16 -24.97 -50.21 -14.68
N LYS A 17 -24.71 -50.38 -15.99
CA LYS A 17 -23.71 -49.57 -16.72
C LYS A 17 -24.11 -48.10 -16.82
N ARG A 18 -25.40 -47.79 -17.02
CA ARG A 18 -25.90 -46.39 -17.00
C ARG A 18 -25.79 -45.79 -15.60
N HIS A 19 -26.20 -46.51 -14.56
CA HIS A 19 -26.10 -46.07 -13.17
C HIS A 19 -24.65 -45.83 -12.76
N ARG A 20 -23.73 -46.75 -13.06
CA ARG A 20 -22.28 -46.56 -12.82
C ARG A 20 -21.72 -45.35 -13.57
N ARG A 21 -22.15 -45.08 -14.80
CA ARG A 21 -21.73 -43.89 -15.56
C ARG A 21 -22.27 -42.59 -14.95
N THR A 22 -23.53 -42.57 -14.50
CA THR A 22 -24.13 -41.40 -13.83
C THR A 22 -23.45 -41.14 -12.49
N VAL A 23 -23.25 -42.17 -11.66
CA VAL A 23 -22.55 -42.06 -10.39
C VAL A 23 -21.11 -41.59 -10.59
N ARG A 24 -20.37 -42.15 -11.55
CA ARG A 24 -18.99 -41.71 -11.84
C ARG A 24 -18.93 -40.25 -12.28
N ARG A 25 -19.89 -39.79 -13.09
CA ARG A 25 -19.99 -38.38 -13.50
C ARG A 25 -20.30 -37.45 -12.33
N ALA A 26 -21.21 -37.87 -11.44
CA ALA A 26 -21.54 -37.11 -10.24
C ALA A 26 -20.33 -37.01 -9.29
N VAL A 27 -19.63 -38.12 -9.05
CA VAL A 27 -18.40 -38.14 -8.25
C VAL A 27 -17.31 -37.27 -8.88
N SER A 28 -17.08 -37.37 -10.19
CA SER A 28 -16.09 -36.50 -10.85
C SER A 28 -16.47 -35.01 -10.77
N ALA A 29 -17.76 -34.68 -10.88
CA ALA A 29 -18.22 -33.30 -10.72
C ALA A 29 -17.98 -32.78 -9.30
N VAL A 30 -18.27 -33.59 -8.28
CA VAL A 30 -18.00 -33.24 -6.87
C VAL A 30 -16.50 -33.05 -6.63
N VAL A 31 -15.65 -33.94 -7.16
CA VAL A 31 -14.19 -33.82 -7.03
C VAL A 31 -13.68 -32.55 -7.73
N ILE A 32 -14.20 -32.21 -8.91
CA ILE A 32 -13.83 -30.98 -9.61
C ILE A 32 -14.28 -29.74 -8.82
N ILE A 33 -15.51 -29.74 -8.28
CA ILE A 33 -16.00 -28.64 -7.45
C ILE A 33 -15.13 -28.46 -6.21
N LEU A 34 -14.80 -29.56 -5.51
CA LEU A 34 -13.91 -29.52 -4.35
C LEU A 34 -12.52 -29.01 -4.75
N ALA A 35 -11.97 -29.45 -5.87
CA ALA A 35 -10.68 -28.95 -6.37
C ALA A 35 -10.73 -27.45 -6.69
N VAL A 36 -11.79 -26.95 -7.33
CA VAL A 36 -11.97 -25.51 -7.62
C VAL A 36 -12.08 -24.70 -6.32
N VAL A 37 -12.81 -25.19 -5.34
CA VAL A 37 -12.94 -24.54 -4.04
C VAL A 37 -11.58 -24.51 -3.31
N PHE A 38 -10.89 -25.64 -3.24
CA PHE A 38 -9.66 -25.77 -2.45
C PHE A 38 -8.42 -25.14 -3.11
N LEU A 39 -8.32 -25.19 -4.45
CA LEU A 39 -7.19 -24.65 -5.20
C LEU A 39 -7.43 -23.22 -5.70
N GLY A 40 -8.68 -22.80 -5.86
CA GLY A 40 -9.04 -21.46 -6.33
C GLY A 40 -9.58 -20.59 -5.21
N ILE A 41 -10.81 -20.85 -4.77
CA ILE A 41 -11.58 -19.92 -3.93
C ILE A 41 -10.96 -19.75 -2.55
N LEU A 42 -10.58 -20.84 -1.89
CA LEU A 42 -10.08 -20.86 -0.52
C LEU A 42 -8.75 -20.09 -0.37
N PRO A 43 -7.69 -20.34 -1.18
CA PRO A 43 -6.45 -19.57 -1.07
C PRO A 43 -6.65 -18.09 -1.45
N THR A 44 -7.49 -17.77 -2.44
CA THR A 44 -7.80 -16.38 -2.77
C THR A 44 -8.52 -15.67 -1.62
N THR A 45 -9.48 -16.33 -0.98
CA THR A 45 -10.23 -15.75 0.15
C THR A 45 -9.32 -15.52 1.36
N ILE A 46 -8.41 -16.46 1.65
CA ILE A 46 -7.41 -16.30 2.71
C ILE A 46 -6.45 -15.15 2.38
N ALA A 47 -5.97 -15.06 1.14
CA ALA A 47 -5.07 -13.99 0.72
C ALA A 47 -5.74 -12.60 0.83
N VAL A 48 -6.97 -12.47 0.33
CA VAL A 48 -7.73 -11.21 0.39
C VAL A 48 -8.09 -10.85 1.84
N GLY A 49 -8.58 -11.81 2.61
CA GLY A 49 -8.93 -11.60 4.02
C GLY A 49 -7.70 -11.25 4.88
N GLY A 50 -6.58 -11.94 4.66
CA GLY A 50 -5.32 -11.66 5.33
C GLY A 50 -4.78 -10.28 4.98
N ALA A 51 -4.78 -9.91 3.69
CA ALA A 51 -4.38 -8.58 3.25
C ALA A 51 -5.26 -7.47 3.84
N ALA A 52 -6.58 -7.68 3.92
CA ALA A 52 -7.50 -6.73 4.53
C ALA A 52 -7.23 -6.54 6.04
N VAL A 53 -6.91 -7.62 6.76
CA VAL A 53 -6.54 -7.53 8.19
C VAL A 53 -5.20 -6.82 8.37
N LEU A 54 -4.20 -7.12 7.55
CA LEU A 54 -2.90 -6.44 7.59
C LEU A 54 -3.02 -4.96 7.26
N TYR A 55 -3.81 -4.61 6.24
CA TYR A 55 -4.11 -3.23 5.90
C TYR A 55 -4.84 -2.53 7.07
N ALA A 56 -5.85 -3.17 7.66
CA ALA A 56 -6.57 -2.59 8.79
C ALA A 56 -5.70 -2.46 10.05
N GLN A 57 -4.73 -3.34 10.27
CA GLN A 57 -3.77 -3.23 11.37
C GLN A 57 -2.72 -2.15 11.08
N GLY A 58 -2.16 -2.12 9.87
CA GLY A 58 -1.21 -1.12 9.42
C GLY A 58 -1.80 0.29 9.42
N ALA A 59 -3.09 0.43 9.07
CA ALA A 59 -3.81 1.70 9.11
C ALA A 59 -4.25 2.11 10.53
N ARG A 60 -4.38 1.16 11.47
CA ARG A 60 -4.72 1.46 12.87
C ARG A 60 -3.48 2.01 13.58
N GLY A 61 -3.50 3.32 13.81
CA GLY A 61 -2.42 4.01 14.53
C GLY A 61 -1.49 4.81 13.62
N LEU A 62 -1.76 4.88 12.31
CA LEU A 62 -1.14 5.89 11.47
C LEU A 62 -1.74 7.25 11.85
N PRO A 63 -0.92 8.29 12.12
CA PRO A 63 -1.41 9.66 12.16
C PRO A 63 -2.13 9.97 10.85
N ALA A 64 -3.13 10.84 10.87
CA ALA A 64 -3.75 11.27 9.62
C ALA A 64 -2.64 11.86 8.72
N PRO A 65 -2.63 11.58 7.41
CA PRO A 65 -1.58 12.11 6.53
C PRO A 65 -1.42 13.63 6.66
N MET A 66 -2.52 14.35 6.88
CA MET A 66 -2.52 15.79 7.18
C MET A 66 -1.72 16.11 8.45
N ASP A 67 -1.93 15.41 9.56
CA ASP A 67 -1.24 15.67 10.84
C ASP A 67 0.28 15.43 10.78
N THR A 68 0.79 14.80 9.72
CA THR A 68 2.22 14.50 9.54
C THR A 68 2.84 15.26 8.35
N ILE A 69 2.05 15.60 7.32
CA ILE A 69 2.53 16.23 6.08
C ILE A 69 2.29 17.75 6.12
N SER A 70 1.15 18.21 6.68
CA SER A 70 0.98 19.60 7.06
C SER A 70 1.56 19.79 8.46
N ILE A 71 2.86 20.03 8.52
CA ILE A 71 3.46 20.59 9.73
C ILE A 71 2.89 22.01 9.80
N ASP A 72 1.85 22.19 10.61
CA ASP A 72 1.39 23.52 11.01
C ASP A 72 2.66 24.26 11.50
N PRO A 73 3.04 25.43 10.94
CA PRO A 73 4.24 26.18 11.33
C PRO A 73 4.22 26.68 12.79
N MET A 74 3.36 26.11 13.62
CA MET A 74 3.02 26.55 14.96
C MET A 74 3.95 26.01 16.05
N ILE A 75 4.87 25.10 15.72
CA ILE A 75 5.97 24.71 16.63
C ILE A 75 7.18 25.57 16.27
N GLY A 76 7.31 26.71 16.95
CA GLY A 76 8.49 27.57 16.84
C GLY A 76 9.79 26.83 17.23
N PRO A 77 10.95 27.49 17.09
CA PRO A 77 12.25 26.82 17.15
C PRO A 77 12.49 26.30 18.56
N THR A 78 13.15 25.16 18.69
CA THR A 78 13.50 24.63 20.01
C THR A 78 14.51 25.57 20.66
N ARG A 79 14.12 26.24 21.75
CA ARG A 79 14.95 27.20 22.48
C ARG A 79 15.58 26.55 23.72
N LEU A 80 16.90 26.61 23.80
CA LEU A 80 17.71 26.15 24.93
C LEU A 80 18.07 27.36 25.80
N TYR A 81 17.64 27.34 27.05
CA TYR A 81 17.90 28.38 28.04
C TYR A 81 18.96 27.95 29.05
N ASP A 82 19.50 28.89 29.82
CA ASP A 82 20.33 28.59 30.98
C ASP A 82 19.53 27.85 32.07
N ARG A 83 20.23 27.35 33.10
CA ARG A 83 19.61 26.62 34.22
C ARG A 83 18.51 27.39 34.98
N ASN A 84 18.48 28.71 34.86
CA ASN A 84 17.50 29.56 35.51
C ASN A 84 16.32 29.90 34.55
N GLY A 85 16.45 29.56 33.26
CA GLY A 85 15.45 29.85 32.25
C GLY A 85 15.45 31.30 31.75
N GLU A 86 16.40 32.14 32.18
CA GLU A 86 16.38 33.58 31.92
C GLU A 86 17.15 33.97 30.65
N THR A 87 18.31 33.33 30.42
CA THR A 87 19.15 33.62 29.25
C THR A 87 18.93 32.56 28.18
N LEU A 88 18.52 32.99 26.97
CA LEU A 88 18.54 32.13 25.79
C LEU A 88 19.99 31.83 25.41
N LEU A 89 20.38 30.56 25.44
CA LEU A 89 21.74 30.12 25.09
C LEU A 89 21.86 29.75 23.61
N PHE A 90 20.85 29.08 23.09
CA PHE A 90 20.82 28.63 21.70
C PHE A 90 19.38 28.44 21.24
N SER A 91 19.11 28.81 20.00
CA SER A 91 17.87 28.43 19.33
C SER A 91 18.25 27.42 18.26
N VAL A 92 17.74 26.20 18.38
CA VAL A 92 17.82 25.23 17.29
C VAL A 92 16.96 25.80 16.18
N GLN A 93 17.59 26.32 15.13
CA GLN A 93 16.90 26.57 13.87
C GLN A 93 16.36 25.21 13.42
N ASP A 94 15.05 25.10 13.32
CA ASP A 94 14.45 23.93 12.70
C ASP A 94 15.00 23.87 11.26
N PRO A 95 15.64 22.78 10.82
CA PRO A 95 15.99 22.59 9.41
C PRO A 95 14.73 22.68 8.52
N LEU A 96 13.56 22.38 9.07
CA LEU A 96 12.24 22.56 8.46
C LEU A 96 11.62 23.95 8.73
N GLY A 97 12.36 24.88 9.33
CA GLY A 97 12.20 26.34 9.31
C GLY A 97 10.93 26.97 9.90
N ASP A 98 11.13 27.97 10.77
CA ASP A 98 10.13 29.00 11.17
C ASP A 98 9.61 29.87 9.99
N GLU A 99 10.15 29.68 8.78
CA GLU A 99 9.90 30.49 7.58
C GLU A 99 9.27 29.70 6.42
N ARG A 100 8.76 28.47 6.64
CA ARG A 100 8.05 27.75 5.57
C ARG A 100 6.74 28.46 5.23
N THR A 101 6.73 29.06 4.04
CA THR A 101 5.51 29.57 3.42
C THR A 101 4.94 28.45 2.57
N TRP A 102 3.80 27.89 2.98
CA TRP A 102 3.11 26.93 2.13
C TRP A 102 2.58 27.65 0.89
N ILE A 103 2.97 27.17 -0.30
CA ILE A 103 2.54 27.73 -1.57
C ILE A 103 1.64 26.71 -2.26
N SER A 104 0.40 27.11 -2.54
CA SER A 104 -0.53 26.32 -3.34
C SER A 104 0.03 26.07 -4.73
N LEU A 105 -0.25 24.91 -5.31
CA LEU A 105 0.23 24.50 -6.63
C LEU A 105 -0.12 25.52 -7.73
N ASP A 106 -1.28 26.17 -7.62
CA ASP A 106 -1.75 27.20 -8.57
C ASP A 106 -0.90 28.49 -8.54
N ALA A 107 -0.19 28.74 -7.44
CA ALA A 107 0.72 29.88 -7.30
C ALA A 107 2.14 29.54 -7.78
N ILE A 108 2.45 28.25 -7.98
CA ILE A 108 3.73 27.78 -8.50
C ILE A 108 3.70 27.87 -10.04
N PRO A 109 4.74 28.42 -10.69
CA PRO A 109 4.80 28.45 -12.13
C PRO A 109 4.68 27.03 -12.73
N PRO A 110 3.83 26.80 -13.75
CA PRO A 110 3.55 25.44 -14.26
C PRO A 110 4.77 24.66 -14.73
N PHE A 111 5.83 25.35 -15.17
CA PHE A 111 7.05 24.71 -15.63
C PHE A 111 7.83 24.03 -14.50
N VAL A 112 7.68 24.48 -13.25
CA VAL A 112 8.31 23.85 -12.08
C VAL A 112 7.71 22.48 -11.87
N ALA A 113 6.39 22.41 -11.72
CA ALA A 113 5.66 21.16 -11.55
C ALA A 113 5.95 20.17 -12.70
N GLN A 114 5.96 20.66 -13.94
CA GLN A 114 6.29 19.83 -15.11
C GLN A 114 7.73 19.34 -15.10
N ALA A 115 8.70 20.19 -14.77
CA ALA A 115 10.11 19.80 -14.69
C ALA A 115 10.35 18.75 -13.59
N THR A 116 9.72 18.91 -12.43
CA THR A 116 9.76 17.91 -11.35
C THR A 116 9.18 16.58 -11.80
N LEU A 117 7.99 16.57 -12.41
CA LEU A 117 7.37 15.33 -12.92
C LEU A 117 8.27 14.64 -13.95
N ILE A 118 8.75 15.36 -14.97
CA ILE A 118 9.60 14.78 -16.03
C ILE A 118 10.92 14.22 -15.47
N THR A 119 11.46 14.81 -14.41
CA THR A 119 12.74 14.39 -13.83
C THR A 119 12.56 13.25 -12.83
N GLU A 120 11.52 13.29 -12.01
CA GLU A 120 11.36 12.41 -10.86
C GLU A 120 10.37 11.26 -11.07
N ASP A 121 9.26 11.48 -11.75
CA ASP A 121 8.20 10.49 -12.00
C ASP A 121 7.28 10.96 -13.15
N PRO A 122 7.66 10.72 -14.43
CA PRO A 122 6.96 11.28 -15.59
C PRO A 122 5.52 10.82 -15.74
N ASP A 123 5.24 9.60 -15.30
CA ASP A 123 3.93 8.95 -15.43
C ASP A 123 3.10 9.08 -14.13
N PHE A 124 3.55 9.88 -13.16
CA PHE A 124 2.92 10.02 -11.84
C PHE A 124 1.44 10.34 -11.93
N MET A 125 1.06 11.28 -12.81
CA MET A 125 -0.33 11.71 -12.98
C MET A 125 -1.24 10.60 -13.53
N MET A 126 -0.68 9.61 -14.22
CA MET A 126 -1.43 8.50 -14.83
C MET A 126 -1.43 7.24 -13.96
N THR A 127 -0.34 7.00 -13.23
CA THR A 127 -0.12 5.78 -12.44
C THR A 127 -0.58 5.92 -10.98
N THR A 128 -0.77 7.15 -10.50
CA THR A 128 -1.18 7.42 -9.13
C THR A 128 -2.68 7.28 -8.96
N HIS A 129 -3.08 6.10 -8.50
CA HIS A 129 -4.46 5.81 -8.16
C HIS A 129 -4.51 4.69 -7.12
N PHE A 130 -5.57 4.71 -6.29
CA PHE A 130 -5.81 3.61 -5.36
C PHE A 130 -6.28 2.35 -6.11
N ASP A 131 -5.53 1.26 -5.99
CA ASP A 131 -5.91 -0.07 -6.45
C ASP A 131 -5.84 -1.06 -5.29
N ALA A 132 -7.01 -1.44 -4.78
CA ALA A 132 -7.12 -2.36 -3.64
C ALA A 132 -6.50 -3.75 -3.92
N LEU A 133 -6.62 -4.25 -5.17
CA LEU A 133 -6.07 -5.56 -5.54
C LEU A 133 -4.54 -5.49 -5.60
N GLN A 134 -4.00 -4.41 -6.17
CA GLN A 134 -2.57 -4.20 -6.25
C GLN A 134 -1.96 -4.01 -4.84
N THR A 135 -2.60 -3.21 -3.98
CA THR A 135 -2.17 -3.01 -2.59
C THR A 135 -2.18 -4.32 -1.81
N ALA A 136 -3.26 -5.11 -1.90
CA ALA A 136 -3.35 -6.41 -1.24
C ALA A 136 -2.26 -7.38 -1.72
N SER A 137 -1.99 -7.40 -3.03
CA SER A 137 -0.92 -8.19 -3.64
C SER A 137 0.46 -7.76 -3.13
N LYS A 138 0.73 -6.45 -3.05
CA LYS A 138 1.99 -5.90 -2.50
C LYS A 138 2.18 -6.30 -1.04
N LEU A 139 1.15 -6.15 -0.18
CA LEU A 139 1.19 -6.55 1.22
C LEU A 139 1.45 -8.06 1.39
N TRP A 140 0.77 -8.89 0.60
CA TRP A 140 0.94 -10.35 0.64
C TRP A 140 2.35 -10.77 0.22
N ARG A 141 2.88 -10.17 -0.85
CA ARG A 141 4.25 -10.41 -1.31
C ARG A 141 5.27 -9.97 -0.28
N ASN A 142 5.07 -8.82 0.36
CA ASN A 142 5.93 -8.33 1.43
C ASN A 142 5.99 -9.29 2.63
N LEU A 143 4.86 -9.90 2.98
CA LEU A 143 4.82 -10.88 4.06
C LEU A 143 5.57 -12.19 3.72
N ILE A 144 5.41 -12.71 2.50
CA ILE A 144 5.97 -14.01 2.12
C ILE A 144 7.42 -13.92 1.65
N LEU A 145 7.75 -12.89 0.87
CA LEU A 145 9.08 -12.73 0.25
C LEU A 145 10.04 -11.92 1.12
N GLY A 146 9.55 -11.32 2.21
CA GLY A 146 10.30 -10.35 3.00
C GLY A 146 10.11 -8.91 2.48
N PRO A 147 10.84 -7.94 3.06
CA PRO A 147 10.64 -6.52 2.78
C PRO A 147 10.84 -6.23 1.29
N LEU A 148 9.78 -5.75 0.64
CA LEU A 148 9.84 -5.33 -0.76
C LEU A 148 10.74 -4.09 -0.94
N PRO A 149 11.19 -3.83 -2.18
CA PRO A 149 11.84 -2.56 -2.51
C PRO A 149 10.93 -1.36 -2.21
N PRO A 150 11.52 -0.18 -1.92
CA PRO A 150 10.77 1.04 -1.67
C PRO A 150 9.96 1.51 -2.87
N ASP A 151 8.82 2.14 -2.59
CA ASP A 151 7.96 2.67 -3.65
C ASP A 151 8.64 3.92 -4.27
N SER A 152 8.96 3.84 -5.57
CA SER A 152 9.70 4.90 -6.28
C SER A 152 8.84 6.11 -6.64
N SER A 153 7.51 6.02 -6.50
CA SER A 153 6.60 7.11 -6.79
C SER A 153 6.86 8.33 -5.89
N LEU A 154 6.38 9.50 -6.31
CA LEU A 154 6.39 10.70 -5.46
C LEU A 154 5.64 10.46 -4.14
N THR A 155 4.50 9.75 -4.17
CA THR A 155 3.77 9.35 -2.95
C THR A 155 4.64 8.49 -2.03
N GLY A 156 5.35 7.50 -2.58
CA GLY A 156 6.25 6.64 -1.81
C GLY A 156 7.39 7.40 -1.13
N ARG A 157 8.02 8.33 -1.86
CA ARG A 157 9.04 9.23 -1.31
C ARG A 157 8.48 10.14 -0.23
N LEU A 158 7.31 10.72 -0.45
CA LEU A 158 6.63 11.60 0.52
C LEU A 158 6.33 10.85 1.82
N VAL A 159 5.75 9.65 1.71
CA VAL A 159 5.48 8.76 2.84
C VAL A 159 6.74 8.44 3.62
N ARG A 160 7.84 8.10 2.93
CA ARG A 160 9.12 7.85 3.61
C ARG A 160 9.62 9.10 4.30
N ASN A 161 9.57 10.27 3.70
CA ASN A 161 10.01 11.49 4.35
C ASN A 161 9.18 11.80 5.61
N ALA A 162 7.87 11.52 5.58
CA ALA A 162 6.97 11.69 6.73
C ALA A 162 7.19 10.64 7.84
N ILE A 163 7.41 9.36 7.48
CA ILE A 163 7.63 8.26 8.44
C ILE A 163 9.06 8.29 9.02
N THR A 164 10.05 8.69 8.22
CA THR A 164 11.50 8.69 8.58
C THR A 164 11.87 9.83 9.53
N ALA A 165 10.92 10.68 9.94
CA ALA A 165 11.09 11.57 11.09
C ALA A 165 11.31 10.82 12.43
N GLN A 166 11.33 9.48 12.43
CA GLN A 166 11.72 8.64 13.57
C GLN A 166 13.22 8.28 13.47
N PRO A 167 14.11 8.92 14.26
CA PRO A 167 15.57 8.82 14.10
C PRO A 167 16.19 7.61 14.80
N ASN A 168 15.48 6.47 14.90
CA ASN A 168 15.85 5.42 15.86
C ASN A 168 16.19 4.05 15.27
N THR A 169 16.62 3.95 14.01
CA THR A 169 17.21 2.70 13.51
C THR A 169 18.44 2.97 12.65
N LEU A 170 19.59 3.06 13.32
CA LEU A 170 20.94 2.86 12.78
C LEU A 170 21.17 1.43 12.23
N ASN A 171 20.11 0.74 11.82
CA ASN A 171 20.15 -0.57 11.18
C ASN A 171 19.62 -0.38 9.76
N ASP A 172 20.47 -0.55 8.75
CA ASP A 172 20.17 -0.51 7.31
C ASP A 172 19.08 -1.50 6.82
N TYR A 173 18.36 -2.17 7.74
CA TYR A 173 17.39 -3.22 7.44
C TYR A 173 15.97 -2.76 7.78
N VAL A 174 15.21 -2.38 6.75
CA VAL A 174 13.76 -2.15 6.84
C VAL A 174 13.06 -3.49 7.10
N THR A 175 12.24 -3.55 8.14
CA THR A 175 11.47 -4.75 8.52
C THR A 175 10.26 -4.96 7.61
N VAL A 176 9.71 -6.19 7.62
CA VAL A 176 8.46 -6.51 6.92
C VAL A 176 7.31 -5.61 7.38
N ASP A 177 7.24 -5.31 8.68
CA ASP A 177 6.17 -4.50 9.26
C ASP A 177 6.29 -3.03 8.84
N GLU A 178 7.48 -2.44 8.89
CA GLU A 178 7.74 -1.07 8.43
C GLU A 178 7.44 -0.92 6.93
N ARG A 179 7.84 -1.89 6.12
CA ARG A 179 7.51 -1.89 4.69
C ARG A 179 6.01 -2.06 4.44
N GLY A 180 5.32 -2.86 5.27
CA GLY A 180 3.88 -3.01 5.23
C GLY A 180 3.16 -1.70 5.54
N ALA A 181 3.65 -0.95 6.53
CA ALA A 181 3.13 0.37 6.88
C ALA A 181 3.33 1.39 5.73
N GLU A 182 4.49 1.40 5.07
CA GLU A 182 4.72 2.25 3.88
C GLU A 182 3.72 1.91 2.76
N ILE A 183 3.54 0.63 2.43
CA ILE A 183 2.59 0.20 1.38
C ILE A 183 1.16 0.63 1.72
N ALA A 184 0.76 0.47 2.99
CA ALA A 184 -0.57 0.87 3.44
C ALA A 184 -0.76 2.39 3.39
N LEU A 185 0.23 3.18 3.80
CA LEU A 185 0.13 4.63 3.82
C LEU A 185 0.13 5.22 2.39
N VAL A 186 0.95 4.70 1.48
CA VAL A 186 0.91 5.08 0.06
C VAL A 186 -0.47 4.81 -0.54
N ALA A 187 -1.04 3.63 -0.26
CA ALA A 187 -2.37 3.29 -0.73
C ALA A 187 -3.44 4.22 -0.15
N GLU A 188 -3.34 4.58 1.13
CA GLU A 188 -4.30 5.47 1.78
C GLU A 188 -4.21 6.90 1.26
N ILE A 189 -3.00 7.42 1.01
CA ILE A 189 -2.82 8.74 0.40
C ILE A 189 -3.43 8.77 -1.00
N ASN A 190 -3.14 7.77 -1.83
CA ASN A 190 -3.70 7.67 -3.17
C ASN A 190 -5.22 7.44 -3.19
N ARG A 191 -5.82 7.03 -2.06
CA ARG A 191 -7.27 6.86 -1.89
C ARG A 191 -7.97 8.14 -1.48
N LEU A 192 -7.30 8.96 -0.67
CA LEU A 192 -7.87 10.16 -0.06
C LEU A 192 -7.57 11.44 -0.83
N TYR A 193 -6.41 11.52 -1.48
CA TYR A 193 -5.90 12.74 -2.10
C TYR A 193 -5.67 12.56 -3.59
N SER A 194 -5.79 13.67 -4.33
CA SER A 194 -5.50 13.68 -5.76
C SER A 194 -3.99 13.69 -6.02
N PRO A 195 -3.53 13.27 -7.21
CA PRO A 195 -2.12 13.38 -7.59
C PRO A 195 -1.60 14.83 -7.52
N LEU A 196 -2.47 15.83 -7.75
CA LEU A 196 -2.10 17.23 -7.65
C LEU A 196 -1.81 17.64 -6.20
N ASP A 197 -2.61 17.18 -5.24
CA ASP A 197 -2.37 17.44 -3.81
C ASP A 197 -1.03 16.84 -3.38
N VAL A 198 -0.75 15.60 -3.78
CA VAL A 198 0.51 14.93 -3.46
C VAL A 198 1.70 15.63 -4.10
N LEU A 199 1.54 16.16 -5.31
CA LEU A 199 2.59 16.96 -5.97
C LEU A 199 2.82 18.28 -5.25
N GLU A 200 1.76 18.98 -4.83
CA GLU A 200 1.86 20.20 -4.03
C GLU A 200 2.66 19.92 -2.74
N TRP A 201 2.31 18.85 -2.04
CA TRP A 201 3.00 18.45 -0.82
C TRP A 201 4.46 18.14 -1.09
N HIS A 202 4.73 17.34 -2.11
CA HIS A 202 6.10 17.04 -2.50
C HIS A 202 6.91 18.32 -2.77
N LEU A 203 6.40 19.27 -3.56
CA LEU A 203 7.08 20.53 -3.84
C LEU A 203 7.29 21.40 -2.60
N ASN A 204 6.38 21.34 -1.61
CA ASN A 204 6.49 22.10 -0.37
C ASN A 204 7.34 21.39 0.69
N THR A 205 7.59 20.08 0.58
CA THR A 205 8.30 19.30 1.60
C THR A 205 9.59 18.63 1.14
N ASN A 206 9.92 18.65 -0.14
CA ASN A 206 11.14 18.02 -0.64
C ASN A 206 12.39 18.75 -0.12
N TYR A 207 13.48 18.01 0.11
CA TYR A 207 14.76 18.56 0.53
C TYR A 207 15.60 18.95 -0.70
N TYR A 208 15.87 20.25 -0.86
CA TYR A 208 16.66 20.79 -1.97
C TYR A 208 18.13 20.99 -1.64
N GLY A 209 18.56 20.63 -0.42
CA GLY A 209 19.94 20.81 0.05
C GLY A 209 20.13 22.08 0.88
N ASN A 210 21.17 22.10 1.71
CA ASN A 210 21.55 23.26 2.53
C ASN A 210 20.38 23.81 3.38
N GLU A 211 19.66 22.92 4.06
CA GLU A 211 18.50 23.26 4.90
C GLU A 211 17.33 23.92 4.13
N ALA A 212 17.34 23.89 2.79
CA ALA A 212 16.21 24.30 1.99
C ALA A 212 15.21 23.14 1.86
N TYR A 213 14.01 23.33 2.40
CA TYR A 213 12.89 22.40 2.29
C TYR A 213 11.68 23.10 1.70
N GLY A 214 11.14 22.54 0.62
CA GLY A 214 10.15 23.22 -0.19
C GLY A 214 10.77 24.22 -1.17
N ILE A 215 10.02 24.56 -2.21
CA ILE A 215 10.43 25.51 -3.25
C ILE A 215 10.18 26.97 -2.88
#